data_AF-A0A9E3KAX0-F1
#
_entry.id   AF-A0A9E3KAX0-F1
#
_cell.length_a   1.000
_cell.length_b   1.000
_cell.length_c   1.000
_cell.angle_alpha   90.00
_cell.angle_beta   90.00
_cell.angle_gamma   90.00
#
_symmetry.space_group_name_H-M   'P 1'
#
loop_
_entity.id
_entity.type
_entity.pdbx_description
1 polymer ?
#
loop_
_entity_poly.entity_id
_entity_poly.type
_entity_poly.pdbx_seq_one_letter_code
_entity_poly.pdbx_strand_id
1 'polypeptide(L)' 'QYRFQDIVDLDTNEVLWSIEHEVRSARHPMYLRPLVNRNPATTNQNYANGYDAALWAMDPAEYDPRDMRPRN' A
#
# COMPACT_ATOMS: atom_id res chain seq x y z
N GLN A 1 5.78 -2.76 2.89
CA GLN A 1 5.55 -1.53 3.67
C GLN A 1 4.90 -1.97 4.98
N TYR A 2 5.62 -1.87 6.10
CA TYR A 2 5.03 -2.18 7.40
C TYR A 2 4.00 -1.11 7.76
N ARG A 3 2.85 -1.54 8.28
CA ARG A 3 1.70 -0.68 8.59
C ARG A 3 1.58 -0.54 10.09
N PHE A 4 2.47 0.25 10.67
CA PHE A 4 2.31 0.67 12.05
C PHE A 4 1.40 1.90 12.01
N GLN A 5 0.19 1.75 12.53
CA GLN A 5 -0.74 2.86 12.69
C GLN A 5 -0.53 3.47 14.08
N ASP A 6 -0.58 2.64 15.11
CA ASP A 6 -0.45 3.06 16.50
C ASP A 6 0.84 2.52 17.10
N ILE A 7 1.54 3.39 17.82
CA ILE A 7 2.63 3.03 18.73
C ILE A 7 1.99 2.87 20.11
N VAL A 8 2.07 1.65 20.63
CA VAL A 8 1.46 1.29 21.92
C VAL A 8 2.52 1.01 22.98
N ASP A 9 2.18 1.32 24.23
CA ASP A 9 2.89 0.78 25.39
C ASP A 9 2.61 -0.72 25.50
N LEU A 10 3.64 -1.55 25.66
CA LEU A 10 3.51 -3.01 25.67
C LEU A 10 2.96 -3.56 26.98
N ASP A 11 3.14 -2.85 28.09
CA ASP A 11 2.70 -3.27 29.42
C ASP A 11 1.22 -2.87 29.64
N THR A 12 0.79 -1.74 29.08
CA THR A 12 -0.57 -1.21 29.28
C THR A 12 -1.48 -1.31 28.06
N ASN A 13 -0.93 -1.55 26.86
CA ASN A 13 -1.61 -1.43 25.55
C ASN A 13 -2.20 -0.03 25.27
N GLU A 14 -1.77 1.01 25.98
CA GLU A 14 -2.20 2.37 25.70
C GLU A 14 -1.56 2.90 24.41
N VAL A 15 -2.34 3.63 23.59
CA VAL A 15 -1.82 4.30 22.39
C VAL A 15 -1.04 5.54 22.80
N LEU A 16 0.28 5.49 22.63
CA LEU A 16 1.18 6.61 22.90
C LEU A 16 1.17 7.62 21.75
N TRP A 17 1.04 7.12 20.52
CA TRP A 17 1.06 7.95 19.31
C TRP A 17 0.41 7.24 18.12
N SER A 18 -0.33 7.99 17.29
CA SER A 18 -0.85 7.51 16.01
C SER A 18 -0.12 8.17 14.85
N ILE A 19 0.44 7.36 13.95
CA ILE A 19 1.23 7.83 12.80
C ILE A 19 0.29 8.28 11.68
N GLU A 20 0.28 9.58 11.42
CA GLU A 20 -0.40 10.14 10.25
C GLU A 20 0.40 9.87 8.97
N HIS A 21 -0.22 9.17 8.01
CA HIS A 21 0.32 8.99 6.67
C HIS A 21 -0.31 10.01 5.71
N GLU A 22 0.12 11.27 5.78
CA GLU A 22 -0.46 12.35 4.97
C GLU A 22 0.30 12.57 3.64
N VAL A 23 -0.44 12.60 2.54
CA VAL A 23 0.04 13.11 1.24
C VAL A 23 -0.57 14.50 1.04
N ARG A 24 0.23 15.55 1.21
CA ARG A 24 -0.25 16.96 1.19
C ARG A 24 -0.46 17.54 -0.20
N SER A 25 0.20 16.99 -1.21
CA SER A 25 0.10 17.49 -2.58
C SER A 25 -1.05 16.80 -3.30
N ALA A 26 -2.09 17.56 -3.67
CA ALA A 26 -3.18 17.08 -4.51
C ALA A 26 -2.73 16.58 -5.90
N ARG A 27 -1.52 16.95 -6.33
CA ARG A 27 -0.90 16.49 -7.58
C ARG A 27 -0.12 15.20 -7.43
N HIS A 28 0.17 14.77 -6.19
CA HIS A 28 0.88 13.50 -5.99
C HIS A 28 -0.08 12.35 -6.31
N PRO A 29 0.33 11.34 -7.08
CA PRO A 29 -0.51 10.19 -7.42
C PRO A 29 -1.22 9.53 -6.21
N MET A 30 -0.55 9.48 -5.05
CA MET A 30 -1.06 8.86 -3.83
C MET A 30 -2.03 9.74 -3.02
N TYR A 31 -2.35 10.95 -3.51
CA TYR A 31 -3.37 11.78 -2.88
C TYR A 31 -4.71 11.05 -2.83
N LEU A 32 -5.30 10.95 -1.64
CA LEU A 32 -6.54 10.21 -1.37
C LEU A 32 -6.53 8.74 -1.82
N ARG A 33 -5.35 8.13 -1.99
CA ARG A 33 -5.25 6.71 -2.36
C ARG A 33 -5.90 5.83 -1.27
N PRO A 34 -6.87 4.96 -1.61
CA PRO A 34 -7.43 4.00 -0.67
C PRO A 34 -6.37 3.07 -0.05
N LEU A 35 -6.48 2.78 1.25
CA LEU A 35 -5.50 1.95 1.98
C LEU A 35 -5.84 0.45 2.02
N VAL A 36 -7.05 0.07 1.57
CA VAL A 36 -7.61 -1.28 1.63
C VAL A 36 -7.03 -2.13 0.50
N ASN A 37 -6.68 -3.40 0.78
CA ASN A 37 -6.08 -4.38 -0.14
C ASN A 37 -4.94 -3.73 -0.94
N ARG A 38 -3.68 -3.77 -0.51
CA ARG A 38 -2.58 -3.27 -1.35
C ARG A 38 -1.74 -4.43 -1.83
N ASN A 39 -1.31 -4.38 -3.08
CA ASN A 39 -0.24 -5.23 -3.55
C ASN A 39 1.09 -4.81 -2.86
N PRO A 40 1.78 -5.72 -2.15
CA PRO A 40 3.08 -5.42 -1.53
C PRO A 40 4.18 -5.06 -2.54
N ALA A 41 4.04 -5.42 -3.83
CA ALA A 41 4.97 -5.04 -4.90
C ALA A 41 4.79 -3.58 -5.39
N THR A 42 3.70 -2.91 -5.00
CA THR A 42 3.46 -1.51 -5.34
C THR A 42 4.28 -0.61 -4.40
N THR A 43 5.24 0.11 -4.97
CA THR A 43 6.07 1.14 -4.33
C THR A 43 5.57 2.54 -4.72
N ASN A 44 6.11 3.58 -4.07
CA ASN A 44 5.76 4.96 -4.43
C ASN A 44 6.16 5.31 -5.88
N GLN A 45 7.17 4.63 -6.43
CA GLN A 45 7.68 4.92 -7.78
C GLN A 45 6.84 4.31 -8.89
N ASN A 46 6.28 3.12 -8.66
CA ASN A 46 5.49 2.39 -9.66
C ASN A 46 3.97 2.51 -9.45
N TYR A 47 3.55 3.30 -8.45
CA TYR A 47 2.14 3.50 -8.16
C TYR A 47 1.46 4.38 -9.22
N ALA A 48 0.35 3.87 -9.76
CA ALA A 48 -0.56 4.60 -10.63
C ALA A 48 -1.97 4.58 -10.03
N ASN A 49 -2.62 5.75 -9.97
CA ASN A 49 -3.95 5.89 -9.40
C ASN A 49 -4.99 5.11 -10.23
N GLY A 50 -5.86 4.34 -9.58
CA GLY A 50 -6.90 3.53 -10.22
C GLY A 50 -6.46 2.12 -10.66
N TYR A 51 -5.17 1.80 -10.67
CA TYR A 51 -4.67 0.50 -11.15
C TYR A 51 -4.39 -0.52 -10.03
N ASP A 52 -4.44 -0.10 -8.76
CA ASP A 52 -4.21 -1.00 -7.63
C ASP A 52 -5.19 -2.18 -7.63
N ALA A 53 -6.45 -1.96 -8.04
CA ALA A 53 -7.49 -2.98 -8.06
C ALA A 53 -7.44 -3.95 -9.25
N ALA A 54 -6.70 -3.61 -10.30
CA ALA A 54 -6.64 -4.41 -11.52
C ALA A 54 -6.12 -5.83 -11.25
N LEU A 55 -5.19 -5.97 -10.30
CA LEU A 55 -4.60 -7.27 -9.95
C LEU A 55 -5.59 -8.22 -9.24
N TRP A 56 -6.59 -7.70 -8.53
CA TRP A 56 -7.64 -8.55 -7.94
C TRP A 56 -8.76 -8.87 -8.92
N ALA A 57 -8.85 -8.12 -10.03
CA ALA A 57 -9.84 -8.34 -11.09
C ALA A 57 -9.32 -9.27 -12.21
N MET A 58 -8.02 -9.56 -12.24
CA MET A 58 -7.41 -10.52 -13.17
C MET A 58 -7.81 -11.96 -12.83
N ASP A 59 -7.89 -12.80 -13.86
CA ASP A 59 -8.08 -14.24 -13.68
C ASP A 59 -6.89 -14.84 -12.91
N PRO A 60 -7.10 -15.73 -11.92
CA PRO A 60 -6.01 -16.35 -11.17
C PRO A 60 -4.95 -17.05 -12.03
N ALA A 61 -5.31 -17.55 -13.22
CA ALA A 61 -4.38 -18.18 -14.14
C ALA A 61 -3.48 -17.17 -14.87
N GLU A 62 -3.92 -15.91 -15.01
CA GLU A 62 -3.13 -14.81 -15.55
C GLU A 62 -2.23 -14.16 -14.49
N TYR A 63 -2.52 -14.40 -13.21
CA TYR A 63 -1.74 -13.93 -12.08
C TYR A 63 -0.59 -14.91 -11.74
N ASP A 64 0.51 -14.88 -12.49
CA ASP A 64 1.77 -15.50 -12.04
C ASP A 64 2.69 -14.44 -11.38
N PRO A 65 2.89 -14.48 -10.05
CA PRO A 65 3.78 -13.54 -9.36
C PRO A 65 5.26 -13.65 -9.77
N ARG A 66 5.65 -14.67 -10.54
CA ARG A 66 7.00 -14.83 -11.10
C ARG A 66 7.19 -14.07 -12.40
N ASP A 67 6.14 -13.89 -13.19
CA ASP A 67 6.19 -13.19 -14.48
C ASP A 67 6.14 -11.66 -14.35
N MET A 68 5.64 -11.15 -13.22
CA MET A 68 5.58 -9.73 -12.88
C MET A 68 6.90 -9.14 -12.37
N ARG A 69 7.96 -9.95 -12.21
CA ARG A 69 9.27 -9.43 -11.79
C ARG A 69 9.93 -8.71 -12.96
N PRO A 70 10.46 -7.50 -12.78
CA PRO A 70 11.23 -6.85 -13.83
C PRO A 70 12.41 -7.77 -14.17
N ARG A 71 12.52 -8.14 -15.45
CA ARG A 71 13.71 -8.83 -15.95
C ARG A 71 14.87 -7.86 -15.78
N ASN A 72 15.85 -8.31 -15.02
CA ASN A 72 17.12 -7.63 -14.76
C ASN A 72 17.92 -7.45 -16.05
#